data_AF-A0AAU4B4Q0-F1
#
_entry.id   AF-A0AAU4B4Q0-F1
#
_cell.length_a   1.000
_cell.length_b   1.000
_cell.length_c   1.000
_cell.angle_alpha   90.00
_cell.angle_beta   90.00
_cell.angle_gamma   90.00
#
_symmetry.space_group_name_H-M   'P 1'
#
loop_
_entity.id
_entity.type
_entity.pdbx_description
1 polymer ?
#
loop_
_entity_poly.entity_id
_entity_poly.type
_entity_poly.pdbx_seq_one_letter_code
_entity_poly.pdbx_strand_id
1 'polypeptide(L)'
;MTLLPARTWSHEEWTRIGTGFLGRTTDDKWDVLVDGLVAIVRRAGHVFYRAAFEPVDGGRWRIGSAWAAAADDRRDRGPGAAYAIDQYNGVMLEWLITGIVLREADEGLYRRLETVIDQGHRLVLHTTLGLRSTL
;
A
#
# COMPACT_ATOMS: atom_id res chain seq x y z
N MET A 1 -10.34 9.17 4.93
CA MET A 1 -9.36 9.67 3.96
C MET A 1 -8.04 8.95 4.18
N THR A 2 -7.14 8.94 3.21
CA THR A 2 -5.79 8.37 3.28
C THR A 2 -4.85 9.36 2.61
N LEU A 3 -3.64 9.56 3.14
CA LEU A 3 -2.64 10.39 2.47
C LEU A 3 -2.13 9.62 1.25
N LEU A 4 -2.22 10.25 0.08
CA LEU A 4 -1.85 9.62 -1.17
C LEU A 4 -0.32 9.62 -1.32
N PRO A 5 0.29 8.52 -1.78
CA PRO A 5 1.71 8.52 -2.09
C PRO A 5 1.99 9.47 -3.25
N ALA A 6 3.11 10.19 -3.18
CA ALA A 6 3.53 11.12 -4.23
C ALA A 6 4.17 10.43 -5.44
N ARG A 7 4.40 9.11 -5.35
CA ARG A 7 5.03 8.33 -6.42
C ARG A 7 4.21 8.38 -7.69
N THR A 8 4.91 8.47 -8.82
CA THR A 8 4.34 8.33 -10.16
C THR A 8 4.99 7.16 -10.87
N TRP A 9 4.19 6.36 -11.56
CA TRP A 9 4.62 5.21 -12.34
C TRP A 9 4.61 5.55 -13.82
N SER A 10 5.61 5.08 -14.55
CA SER A 10 5.64 5.14 -16.01
C SER A 10 4.47 4.35 -16.63
N HIS A 11 4.21 4.54 -17.92
CA HIS A 11 3.22 3.74 -18.65
C HIS A 11 3.53 2.24 -18.62
N GLU A 12 4.81 1.86 -18.64
CA GLU A 12 5.24 0.46 -18.57
C GLU A 12 4.99 -0.14 -17.19
N GLU A 13 5.35 0.58 -16.12
CA GLU A 13 5.00 0.19 -14.75
C GLU A 13 3.48 0.09 -14.58
N TRP A 14 2.71 1.05 -15.10
CA TRP A 14 1.24 1.00 -15.07
C TRP A 14 0.69 -0.25 -15.77
N THR A 15 1.23 -0.59 -16.93
CA THR A 15 0.84 -1.81 -17.66
C THR A 15 1.09 -3.06 -16.82
N ARG A 16 2.24 -3.12 -16.11
CA ARG A 16 2.56 -4.20 -15.17
C ARG A 16 1.62 -4.19 -13.95
N ILE A 17 1.32 -3.03 -13.39
CA ILE A 17 0.36 -2.86 -12.28
C ILE A 17 -1.00 -3.42 -12.68
N GLY A 18 -1.47 -3.16 -13.91
CA GLY A 18 -2.73 -3.66 -14.44
C GLY A 18 -2.86 -5.19 -14.45
N THR A 19 -1.76 -5.94 -14.39
CA THR A 19 -1.79 -7.40 -14.27
C THR A 19 -2.13 -7.89 -12.85
N GLY A 20 -1.99 -7.00 -11.86
CA GLY A 20 -2.21 -7.30 -10.46
C GLY A 20 -1.19 -8.28 -9.87
N PHE A 21 -1.50 -8.78 -8.68
CA PHE A 21 -0.77 -9.79 -7.96
C PHE A 21 -1.75 -10.69 -7.21
N LEU A 22 -1.60 -12.00 -7.34
CA LEU A 22 -2.30 -12.97 -6.52
C LEU A 22 -1.28 -13.72 -5.69
N GLY A 23 -1.42 -13.63 -4.37
CA GLY A 23 -0.61 -14.41 -3.44
C GLY A 23 -0.84 -15.89 -3.70
N ARG A 24 0.23 -16.65 -3.94
CA ARG A 24 0.12 -18.09 -4.27
C ARG A 24 0.43 -18.98 -3.08
N THR A 25 1.02 -18.40 -2.03
CA THR A 25 1.46 -19.13 -0.84
C THR A 25 0.81 -18.57 0.41
N THR A 26 0.77 -19.36 1.48
CA THR A 26 0.27 -18.93 2.80
C THR A 26 1.09 -17.77 3.39
N ASP A 27 2.31 -17.54 2.88
CA ASP A 27 3.17 -16.43 3.25
C ASP A 27 2.82 -15.12 2.52
N ASP A 28 2.22 -15.23 1.33
CA ASP A 28 1.72 -14.08 0.55
C ASP A 28 0.40 -13.59 1.15
N LYS A 29 0.50 -12.62 2.05
CA LYS A 29 -0.64 -12.11 2.82
C LYS A 29 -1.57 -11.18 2.03
N TRP A 30 -1.19 -10.80 0.81
CA TRP A 30 -1.83 -9.74 0.06
C TRP A 30 -2.14 -10.18 -1.36
N ASP A 31 -3.36 -9.88 -1.80
CA ASP A 31 -3.75 -9.90 -3.20
C ASP A 31 -3.96 -8.45 -3.66
N VAL A 32 -3.50 -8.14 -4.86
CA VAL A 32 -3.74 -6.86 -5.52
C VAL A 32 -4.44 -7.15 -6.84
N LEU A 33 -5.74 -6.90 -6.90
CA LEU A 33 -6.53 -7.04 -8.11
C LEU A 33 -6.66 -5.67 -8.76
N VAL A 34 -6.46 -5.57 -10.07
CA VAL A 34 -6.68 -4.31 -10.79
C VAL A 34 -7.82 -4.49 -11.78
N ASP A 35 -8.83 -3.62 -11.66
CA ASP A 35 -9.99 -3.56 -12.54
C ASP A 35 -10.07 -2.16 -13.15
N GLY A 36 -9.78 -2.07 -14.45
CA GLY A 36 -9.63 -0.80 -15.16
C GLY A 36 -8.58 0.10 -14.50
N LEU A 37 -9.04 1.15 -13.83
CA LEU A 37 -8.18 2.13 -13.15
C LEU A 37 -8.14 1.94 -11.63
N VAL A 38 -8.76 0.90 -11.08
CA VAL A 38 -8.89 0.72 -9.64
C VAL A 38 -8.13 -0.53 -9.19
N ALA A 39 -7.15 -0.34 -8.30
CA ALA A 39 -6.55 -1.44 -7.55
C ALA A 39 -7.37 -1.72 -6.28
N ILE A 40 -7.70 -2.99 -6.07
CA ILE A 40 -8.36 -3.53 -4.89
C ILE A 40 -7.35 -4.42 -4.17
N VAL A 41 -6.93 -4.00 -2.99
CA VAL A 41 -6.01 -4.78 -2.16
C VAL A 41 -6.82 -5.59 -1.16
N ARG A 42 -6.59 -6.90 -1.16
CA ARG A 42 -7.20 -7.85 -0.23
C ARG A 42 -6.17 -8.53 0.63
N ARG A 43 -6.60 -8.91 1.83
CA ARG A 43 -5.86 -9.79 2.73
C ARG A 43 -6.82 -10.77 3.36
N ALA A 44 -6.47 -12.06 3.30
CA ALA A 44 -7.32 -13.15 3.77
C ALA A 44 -8.77 -13.04 3.25
N GLY A 45 -8.95 -12.61 1.99
CA GLY A 45 -10.27 -12.42 1.36
C GLY A 45 -10.98 -11.10 1.69
N HIS A 46 -10.49 -10.29 2.64
CA HIS A 46 -11.10 -9.01 3.00
C HIS A 46 -10.45 -7.84 2.27
N VAL A 47 -11.25 -6.89 1.79
CA VAL A 47 -10.74 -5.68 1.13
C VAL A 47 -10.20 -4.71 2.19
N PHE A 48 -8.91 -4.41 2.09
CA PHE A 48 -8.22 -3.47 2.98
C PHE A 48 -8.03 -2.11 2.31
N TYR A 49 -7.73 -2.09 1.01
CA TYR A 49 -7.56 -0.84 0.28
C TYR A 49 -8.28 -0.85 -1.06
N ARG A 50 -8.68 0.34 -1.50
CA ARG A 50 -9.02 0.65 -2.88
C ARG A 50 -8.24 1.88 -3.30
N ALA A 51 -7.55 1.82 -4.43
CA ALA A 51 -6.79 2.95 -4.96
C ALA A 51 -7.19 3.18 -6.42
N ALA A 52 -7.70 4.36 -6.73
CA ALA A 52 -8.00 4.75 -8.10
C ALA A 52 -6.80 5.50 -8.68
N PHE A 53 -6.37 5.04 -9.86
CA PHE A 53 -5.28 5.62 -10.61
C PHE A 53 -5.79 6.63 -11.61
N GLU A 54 -4.98 7.65 -11.87
CA GLU A 54 -5.24 8.65 -12.89
C GLU A 54 -3.95 8.97 -13.67
N PRO A 55 -4.06 9.30 -14.96
CA PRO A 55 -2.93 9.75 -15.74
C PRO A 55 -2.47 11.13 -15.28
N VAL A 56 -1.17 11.39 -15.42
CA VAL A 56 -0.55 12.70 -15.25
C VAL A 56 0.38 13.00 -16.42
N ASP A 57 0.85 14.24 -16.52
CA ASP A 57 1.72 14.72 -17.60
C ASP A 57 2.94 13.80 -17.82
N GLY A 58 3.33 13.67 -19.09
CA GLY A 58 4.43 12.81 -19.50
C GLY A 58 4.09 11.32 -19.56
N GLY A 59 2.80 10.96 -19.64
CA GLY A 59 2.35 9.57 -19.80
C GLY A 59 2.54 8.72 -18.54
N ARG A 60 2.62 9.37 -17.38
CA ARG A 60 2.78 8.71 -16.08
C ARG A 60 1.42 8.54 -15.40
N TRP A 61 1.41 7.76 -14.34
CA TRP A 61 0.22 7.43 -13.56
C TRP A 61 0.49 7.68 -12.09
N ARG A 62 -0.54 8.10 -11.35
CA ARG A 62 -0.49 8.22 -9.89
C ARG A 62 -1.77 7.68 -9.27
N ILE A 63 -1.77 7.49 -7.95
CA ILE A 63 -3.01 7.29 -7.20
C ILE A 63 -3.66 8.65 -7.00
N GLY A 64 -4.84 8.86 -7.60
CA GLY A 64 -5.62 10.10 -7.48
C GLY A 64 -6.60 10.08 -6.30
N SER A 65 -7.04 8.89 -5.88
CA SER A 65 -7.82 8.73 -4.65
C SER A 65 -7.61 7.35 -4.04
N ALA A 66 -7.75 7.25 -2.72
CA ALA A 66 -7.64 6.00 -2.01
C ALA A 66 -8.63 5.92 -0.84
N TRP A 67 -9.10 4.70 -0.62
CA TRP A 67 -9.87 4.30 0.54
C TRP A 67 -9.12 3.18 1.25
N ALA A 68 -9.10 3.27 2.58
CA ALA A 68 -8.59 2.24 3.47
C ALA A 68 -9.72 1.79 4.40
N ALA A 69 -9.79 0.49 4.69
CA ALA A 69 -10.73 -0.05 5.65
C ALA A 69 -10.53 0.63 7.01
N ALA A 70 -11.59 1.25 7.54
CA ALA A 70 -11.60 1.89 8.84
C ALA A 70 -11.71 0.81 9.93
N ALA A 71 -10.59 0.41 10.51
CA ALA A 71 -10.56 -0.51 11.65
C ALA A 71 -9.56 -0.09 12.74
N ASP A 72 -8.91 1.07 12.63
CA ASP A 72 -8.01 1.54 13.68
C ASP A 72 -8.74 2.51 14.62
N ASP A 73 -9.16 1.98 15.78
CA ASP A 73 -9.78 2.69 16.90
C ASP A 73 -8.92 3.89 17.36
N ARG A 74 -7.62 3.88 17.06
CA ARG A 74 -6.72 5.01 17.30
C ARG A 74 -7.10 6.27 16.55
N ARG A 75 -7.85 6.17 15.46
CA ARG A 75 -8.26 7.34 14.67
C ARG A 75 -9.04 8.35 15.52
N ASP A 76 -9.81 7.85 16.49
CA ASP A 76 -10.64 8.67 17.37
C ASP A 76 -9.86 9.31 18.53
N ARG A 77 -8.56 8.98 18.68
CA ARG A 77 -7.68 9.55 19.72
C ARG A 77 -7.21 10.97 19.41
N GLY A 78 -7.53 11.50 18.22
CA GLY A 78 -7.32 12.89 17.84
C GLY A 78 -6.63 13.08 16.49
N PRO A 79 -6.47 14.35 16.04
CA PRO A 79 -5.97 14.67 14.69
C PRO A 79 -4.59 14.09 14.37
N GLY A 80 -3.67 14.06 15.35
CA GLY A 80 -2.33 13.51 15.17
C GLY A 80 -2.34 12.00 14.92
N ALA A 81 -3.19 11.26 15.64
CA ALA A 81 -3.34 9.81 15.43
C ALA A 81 -3.99 9.50 14.08
N ALA A 82 -5.02 10.26 13.70
CA ALA A 82 -5.63 10.14 12.38
C ALA A 82 -4.62 10.41 11.25
N TYR A 83 -3.77 11.42 11.40
CA TYR A 83 -2.72 11.73 10.43
C TYR A 83 -1.66 10.63 10.32
N ALA A 84 -1.21 10.06 11.44
CA ALA A 84 -0.27 8.93 11.44
C ALA A 84 -0.86 7.69 10.74
N ILE A 85 -2.13 7.36 10.99
CA ILE A 85 -2.85 6.29 10.29
C ILE A 85 -2.91 6.57 8.77
N ASP A 86 -3.21 7.80 8.39
CA ASP A 86 -3.31 8.17 6.98
C ASP A 86 -1.94 8.12 6.28
N GLN A 87 -0.85 8.47 6.97
CA GLN A 87 0.53 8.29 6.47
C GLN A 87 0.88 6.81 6.31
N TYR A 88 0.61 6.01 7.34
CA TYR A 88 0.83 4.56 7.30
C TYR A 88 0.13 3.93 6.09
N ASN A 89 -1.16 4.25 5.89
CA ASN A 89 -1.94 3.73 4.77
C ASN A 89 -1.39 4.16 3.40
N GLY A 90 -0.91 5.40 3.27
CA GLY A 90 -0.29 5.88 2.04
C GLY A 90 1.01 5.13 1.69
N VAL A 91 1.88 4.94 2.68
CA VAL A 91 3.14 4.21 2.51
C VAL A 91 2.89 2.72 2.25
N MET A 92 1.93 2.11 2.94
CA MET A 92 1.53 0.72 2.70
C MET A 92 1.04 0.51 1.28
N LEU A 93 0.18 1.40 0.77
CA LEU A 93 -0.28 1.35 -0.62
C LEU A 93 0.87 1.48 -1.61
N GLU A 94 1.80 2.42 -1.40
CA GLU A 94 2.98 2.58 -2.25
C GLU A 94 3.85 1.32 -2.28
N TRP A 95 4.05 0.67 -1.12
CA TRP A 95 4.80 -0.57 -1.00
C TRP A 95 4.10 -1.78 -1.61
N LEU A 96 2.79 -1.92 -1.45
CA LEU A 96 2.02 -2.99 -2.09
C LEU A 96 2.12 -2.91 -3.62
N ILE A 97 2.08 -1.71 -4.18
CA ILE A 97 2.22 -1.52 -5.63
C ILE A 97 3.68 -1.75 -6.06
N THR A 98 4.65 -1.11 -5.41
CA THR A 98 6.05 -1.13 -5.87
C THR A 98 6.78 -2.41 -5.48
N GLY A 99 6.67 -2.83 -4.22
CA GLY A 99 7.38 -3.99 -3.68
C GLY A 99 6.71 -5.32 -4.01
N ILE A 100 5.37 -5.38 -4.04
CA ILE A 100 4.65 -6.65 -4.28
C ILE A 100 4.28 -6.82 -5.74
N VAL A 101 3.57 -5.86 -6.34
CA VAL A 101 3.12 -6.00 -7.75
C VAL A 101 4.29 -5.85 -8.72
N LEU A 102 5.09 -4.78 -8.58
CA LEU A 102 6.22 -4.53 -9.48
C LEU A 102 7.49 -5.33 -9.13
N ARG A 103 7.59 -5.86 -7.89
CA ARG A 103 8.78 -6.55 -7.37
C ARG A 103 10.06 -5.71 -7.44
N GLU A 104 9.91 -4.40 -7.26
CA GLU A 104 11.02 -3.46 -7.31
C GLU A 104 11.56 -3.19 -5.90
N ALA A 105 12.88 -3.16 -5.79
CA ALA A 105 13.55 -2.76 -4.55
C ALA A 105 13.64 -1.23 -4.50
N ASP A 106 13.10 -0.63 -3.43
CA ASP A 106 13.17 0.80 -3.19
C ASP A 106 13.53 1.04 -1.71
N GLU A 107 14.82 1.22 -1.44
CA GLU A 107 15.33 1.42 -0.08
C GLU A 107 14.70 2.63 0.63
N GLY A 108 14.38 3.69 -0.11
CA GLY A 108 13.74 4.87 0.45
C GLY A 108 12.32 4.55 0.93
N LEU A 109 11.59 3.78 0.13
CA LEU A 109 10.26 3.29 0.50
C LEU A 109 10.31 2.33 1.69
N TYR A 110 11.30 1.42 1.74
CA TYR A 110 11.50 0.53 2.89
C TYR A 110 11.76 1.30 4.19
N ARG A 111 12.65 2.31 4.17
CA ARG A 111 12.91 3.16 5.35
C ARG A 111 11.68 3.95 5.80
N ARG A 112 10.91 4.48 4.84
CA ARG A 112 9.62 5.15 5.13
C ARG A 112 8.64 4.18 5.77
N LEU A 113 8.55 2.95 5.25
CA LEU A 113 7.70 1.89 5.78
C LEU A 113 8.09 1.54 7.22
N GLU A 114 9.38 1.34 7.51
CA GLU A 114 9.89 1.10 8.86
C GLU A 114 9.54 2.23 9.82
N THR A 115 9.67 3.48 9.36
CA THR A 115 9.39 4.66 10.18
C THR A 115 7.91 4.74 10.56
N VAL A 116 6.98 4.59 9.60
CA VAL A 116 5.54 4.63 9.91
C VAL A 116 5.08 3.42 10.72
N ILE A 117 5.79 2.30 10.63
CA ILE A 117 5.55 1.11 11.44
C ILE A 117 5.97 1.34 12.90
N ASP A 118 7.17 1.89 13.12
CA ASP A 118 7.74 2.07 14.45
C ASP A 118 7.01 3.14 15.27
N GLN A 119 6.34 4.10 14.60
CA GLN A 119 5.45 5.11 15.19
C GLN A 119 4.17 4.56 15.88
N GLY A 120 4.13 3.26 16.20
CA GLY A 120 3.07 2.64 16.99
C GLY A 120 2.15 1.72 16.19
N HIS A 121 2.34 1.56 14.88
CA HIS A 121 1.59 0.60 14.07
C HIS A 121 2.11 -0.84 14.21
N ARG A 122 3.00 -1.10 15.18
CA ARG A 122 3.65 -2.40 15.47
C ARG A 122 2.70 -3.58 15.70
N LEU A 123 1.46 -3.36 16.13
CA LEU A 123 0.46 -4.44 16.32
C LEU A 123 0.06 -5.14 15.02
N VAL A 124 0.35 -4.54 13.87
CA VAL A 124 0.10 -5.12 12.55
C VAL A 124 1.32 -5.95 12.07
N LEU A 125 2.48 -5.89 12.71
CA LEU A 125 3.76 -6.35 12.13
C LEU A 125 3.93 -7.86 11.90
N HIS A 126 3.77 -8.70 12.91
CA HIS A 126 4.19 -10.11 12.80
C HIS A 126 3.38 -10.89 11.75
N THR A 127 2.15 -10.47 11.51
CA THR A 127 1.24 -11.15 10.58
C THR A 127 1.15 -10.46 9.22
N THR A 128 1.75 -9.29 8.96
CA THR A 128 1.40 -8.48 7.77
C THR A 128 2.47 -8.38 6.69
N LEU A 129 3.76 -8.49 7.03
CA LEU A 129 4.83 -8.29 6.04
C LEU A 129 5.50 -9.57 5.56
N GLY A 130 5.39 -10.69 6.28
CA GLY A 130 6.08 -11.93 5.89
C GLY A 130 7.62 -11.81 5.87
N LEU A 131 8.16 -10.64 6.21
CA LEU A 131 9.58 -10.38 6.32
C LEU A 131 10.11 -11.17 7.51
N ARG A 132 10.84 -12.25 7.22
CA ARG A 132 11.66 -12.91 8.23
C ARG A 132 12.70 -11.91 8.70
N SER A 133 12.76 -11.70 10.02
CA SER A 133 13.97 -11.22 10.66
C SER A 133 15.05 -12.28 10.43
N THR A 134 15.95 -12.04 9.50
CA THR A 134 17.29 -12.62 9.62
C THR A 134 18.05 -11.72 10.58
N LEU A 135 18.02 -12.13 11.86
CA LEU A 135 19.12 -11.86 12.78
C LEU A 135 20.39 -12.56 12.26
#